data_AF-A0A963EXW8-F1
#
_entry.id   AF-A0A963EXW8-F1
#
_cell.length_a   1.000
_cell.length_b   1.000
_cell.length_c   1.000
_cell.angle_alpha   90.00
_cell.angle_beta   90.00
_cell.angle_gamma   90.00
#
_symmetry.space_group_name_H-M   'P 1'
#
loop_
_entity.id
_entity.type
_entity.pdbx_description
1 polymer ?
#
loop_
_entity_poly.entity_id
_entity_poly.type
_entity_poly.pdbx_seq_one_letter_code
_entity_poly.pdbx_strand_id
1 'polypeptide(L)'
;MQLNTAPIIVLGCPRSGTQLTARILGGFPGNFLVTEHSLKDKQRSCPEDRSGVVDHAIWWRHFRFAEYDELTGRPAVDTPIYDAGAIQKVREEYLDLAGTQRLVIKNPVHLLRVKMLQEMFPDARFVFCIRHPWHTIQSMIIKGNTSFLLRTSEFST
;
A
#
# COMPACT_ATOMS: atom_id res chain seq x y z
N MET A 1 28.68 -0.40 -5.82
CA MET A 1 27.80 0.35 -4.89
C MET A 1 26.63 -0.55 -4.56
N GLN A 2 26.57 -1.14 -3.37
CA GLN A 2 25.41 -1.91 -2.96
C GLN A 2 25.22 -1.73 -1.47
N LEU A 3 24.13 -1.06 -1.08
CA LEU A 3 23.38 -1.38 0.13
C LEU A 3 21.93 -1.03 -0.16
N ASN A 4 21.31 -1.78 -1.06
CA ASN A 4 19.85 -1.78 -1.14
C ASN A 4 19.36 -2.55 0.08
N THR A 5 19.20 -1.82 1.18
CA THR A 5 18.79 -2.37 2.47
C THR A 5 17.36 -2.89 2.37
N ALA A 6 17.09 -4.01 3.04
CA ALA A 6 15.78 -4.66 3.13
C ALA A 6 14.59 -3.67 3.10
N PRO A 7 13.69 -3.74 2.09
CA PRO A 7 12.55 -2.85 1.98
C PRO A 7 11.69 -2.82 3.24
N ILE A 8 11.05 -1.69 3.51
CA ILE A 8 10.08 -1.53 4.59
C ILE A 8 8.69 -1.51 3.97
N ILE A 9 7.84 -2.46 4.35
CA ILE A 9 6.47 -2.56 3.84
C ILE A 9 5.51 -2.24 4.98
N VAL A 10 4.81 -1.11 4.86
CA VAL A 10 3.82 -0.66 5.85
C VAL A 10 2.46 -1.24 5.48
N LEU A 11 1.93 -2.07 6.38
CA LEU A 11 0.67 -2.78 6.22
C LEU A 11 -0.32 -2.40 7.31
N GLY A 12 -1.60 -2.59 7.04
CA GLY A 12 -2.66 -2.36 8.02
C GLY A 12 -3.98 -2.10 7.33
N CYS A 13 -5.08 -2.36 8.04
CA CYS A 13 -6.41 -1.96 7.60
C CYS A 13 -6.43 -0.43 7.36
N PRO A 14 -7.13 0.11 6.34
CA PRO A 14 -7.24 1.56 6.19
C PRO A 14 -7.70 2.21 7.50
N ARG A 15 -7.28 3.45 7.76
CA ARG A 15 -7.59 4.20 9.00
C ARG A 15 -6.91 3.69 10.28
N SER A 16 -5.92 2.80 10.18
CA SER A 16 -5.09 2.32 11.30
C SER A 16 -3.81 3.14 11.54
N GLY A 17 -3.61 4.24 10.80
CA GLY A 17 -2.39 5.06 10.92
C GLY A 17 -1.28 4.71 9.93
N THR A 18 -1.51 3.78 8.99
CA THR A 18 -0.52 3.38 7.97
C THR A 18 0.08 4.56 7.20
N GLN A 19 -0.71 5.58 6.89
CA GLN A 19 -0.20 6.78 6.21
C GLN A 19 0.73 7.61 7.10
N LEU A 20 0.41 7.79 8.38
CA LEU A 20 1.30 8.51 9.31
C LEU A 20 2.63 7.77 9.43
N THR A 21 2.59 6.46 9.63
CA THR A 21 3.79 5.61 9.71
C THR A 21 4.61 5.66 8.42
N ALA A 22 3.97 5.55 7.26
CA ALA A 22 4.64 5.65 5.96
C ALA A 22 5.32 7.00 5.76
N ARG A 23 4.70 8.10 6.20
CA ARG A 23 5.31 9.44 6.12
C ARG A 23 6.52 9.59 7.03
N ILE A 24 6.44 9.10 8.27
CA ILE A 24 7.59 9.13 9.21
C ILE A 24 8.76 8.34 8.64
N LEU A 25 8.52 7.12 8.16
CA LEU A 25 9.56 6.25 7.63
C LEU A 25 10.07 6.76 6.29
N GLY A 26 9.19 7.17 5.39
CA GLY A 26 9.52 7.67 4.06
C GLY A 26 10.21 9.03 4.07
N GLY A 27 9.95 9.87 5.08
CA GLY A 27 10.60 11.17 5.25
C GLY A 27 12.01 11.09 5.84
N PHE A 28 12.45 9.92 6.30
CA PHE A 28 13.79 9.75 6.84
C PHE A 28 14.86 9.83 5.72
N PRO A 29 15.95 10.60 5.91
CA PRO A 29 17.01 10.69 4.90
C PRO A 29 17.54 9.31 4.48
N GLY A 30 17.64 9.09 3.17
CA GLY A 30 18.09 7.80 2.62
C GLY A 30 16.97 6.77 2.41
N ASN A 31 15.71 7.08 2.76
CA ASN A 31 14.56 6.26 2.40
C ASN A 31 13.85 6.83 1.16
N PHE A 32 13.18 5.96 0.41
CA PHE A 32 12.39 6.30 -0.77
C PHE A 32 10.99 5.72 -0.67
N LEU A 33 9.98 6.58 -0.61
CA LEU A 33 8.60 6.19 -0.33
C LEU A 33 7.76 6.06 -1.61
N VAL A 34 7.03 4.94 -1.71
CA VAL A 34 6.00 4.71 -2.73
C VAL A 34 4.66 4.40 -2.05
N THR A 35 3.61 5.14 -2.41
CA THR A 35 2.25 4.98 -1.91
C THR A 35 1.20 4.87 -3.01
N GLU A 36 -0.01 4.45 -2.62
CA GLU A 36 -1.16 4.21 -3.49
C GLU A 36 -1.88 5.47 -3.98
N HIS A 37 -1.54 6.65 -3.46
CA HIS A 37 -2.25 7.89 -3.72
C HIS A 37 -2.03 8.37 -5.16
N SER A 38 -3.05 9.05 -5.71
CA SER A 38 -2.90 9.76 -6.98
C SER A 38 -1.81 10.83 -6.89
N LEU A 39 -1.21 11.20 -8.02
CA LEU A 39 -0.14 12.21 -8.04
C LEU A 39 -0.57 13.55 -7.39
N LYS A 40 -1.84 13.93 -7.57
CA LYS A 40 -2.41 15.14 -6.95
C LYS A 40 -2.55 14.97 -5.43
N ASP A 41 -2.98 13.79 -4.98
CA ASP A 41 -3.20 13.51 -3.56
C ASP A 41 -1.89 13.37 -2.78
N LYS A 42 -0.81 12.91 -3.43
CA LYS A 42 0.53 12.83 -2.82
C LYS A 42 0.99 14.19 -2.31
N GLN A 43 0.91 15.23 -3.14
CA GLN A 43 1.33 16.58 -2.76
C GLN A 43 0.57 17.11 -1.52
N ARG A 44 -0.71 16.76 -1.38
CA ARG A 44 -1.54 17.19 -0.25
C ARG A 44 -1.37 16.32 0.99
N SER A 45 -1.30 15.01 0.82
CA SER A 45 -1.53 14.05 1.89
C SER A 45 -0.29 13.25 2.28
N CYS A 46 0.67 13.13 1.39
CA CYS A 46 1.90 12.36 1.58
C CYS A 46 3.06 13.00 0.77
N PRO A 47 3.44 14.27 1.04
CA PRO A 47 4.44 14.99 0.24
C PRO A 47 5.85 14.37 0.30
N GLU A 48 6.10 13.46 1.23
CA GLU A 48 7.31 12.65 1.33
C GLU A 48 7.41 11.61 0.21
N ASP A 49 6.28 11.21 -0.37
CA ASP A 49 6.24 10.36 -1.55
C ASP A 49 6.50 11.20 -2.81
N ARG A 50 7.73 11.12 -3.28
CA ARG A 50 8.22 11.83 -4.47
C ARG A 50 8.44 10.88 -5.65
N SER A 51 7.81 9.70 -5.61
CA SER A 51 8.11 8.64 -6.58
C SER A 51 7.62 8.95 -8.00
N GLY A 52 6.71 9.91 -8.16
CA GLY A 52 6.15 10.28 -9.46
C GLY A 52 5.25 9.20 -10.10
N VAL A 53 5.03 8.08 -9.39
CA VAL A 53 4.21 6.95 -9.84
C VAL A 53 3.06 6.71 -8.88
N VAL A 54 2.10 5.87 -9.24
CA VAL A 54 1.06 5.38 -8.32
C VAL A 54 1.26 3.89 -8.14
N ASP A 55 1.30 3.41 -6.90
CA ASP A 55 1.70 2.03 -6.59
C ASP A 55 0.96 0.97 -7.42
N HIS A 56 -0.37 1.05 -7.51
CA HIS A 56 -1.15 0.07 -8.26
C HIS A 56 -0.83 0.06 -9.76
N ALA A 57 -0.39 1.19 -10.34
CA ALA A 57 -0.05 1.27 -11.75
C ALA A 57 1.20 0.45 -12.09
N ILE A 58 2.13 0.30 -11.13
CA ILE A 58 3.29 -0.60 -11.26
C ILE A 58 2.77 -2.04 -11.41
N TRP A 59 1.85 -2.45 -10.54
CA TRP A 59 1.28 -3.80 -10.57
C TRP A 59 0.47 -4.06 -11.85
N TRP A 60 -0.38 -3.11 -12.26
CA TRP A 60 -1.23 -3.25 -13.44
C TRP A 60 -0.45 -3.35 -14.75
N ARG A 61 0.76 -2.78 -14.80
CA ARG A 61 1.64 -2.87 -15.97
C ARG A 61 2.22 -4.26 -16.18
N HIS A 62 2.49 -4.98 -15.10
CA HIS A 62 3.26 -6.23 -15.16
C HIS A 62 2.42 -7.48 -14.93
N PHE A 63 1.36 -7.39 -14.13
CA PHE A 63 0.47 -8.51 -13.87
C PHE A 63 -0.68 -8.58 -14.85
N ARG A 64 -1.18 -9.80 -15.04
CA ARG A 64 -2.47 -10.04 -15.69
C ARG A 64 -3.58 -10.07 -14.64
N PHE A 65 -4.79 -9.74 -15.08
CA PHE A 65 -6.01 -9.73 -14.27
C PHE A 65 -7.10 -10.51 -15.01
N ALA A 66 -8.05 -11.07 -14.27
CA ALA A 66 -9.12 -11.87 -14.87
C ALA A 66 -9.97 -11.04 -15.85
N GLU A 67 -10.25 -9.79 -15.47
CA GLU A 67 -11.01 -8.84 -16.27
C GLU A 67 -10.34 -7.45 -16.16
N TYR A 68 -10.10 -6.83 -17.32
CA TYR A 68 -9.51 -5.50 -17.42
C TYR A 68 -10.46 -4.58 -18.18
N ASP A 69 -10.79 -3.44 -17.57
CA ASP A 69 -11.64 -2.44 -18.18
C ASP A 69 -10.77 -1.43 -18.94
N GLU A 70 -10.81 -1.49 -20.28
CA GLU A 70 -10.04 -0.58 -21.13
C GLU A 70 -10.55 0.88 -21.08
N LEU A 71 -11.83 1.10 -20.77
CA LEU A 71 -12.38 2.46 -20.67
C LEU A 71 -11.86 3.18 -19.43
N THR A 72 -11.79 2.46 -18.31
CA THR A 72 -11.30 3.03 -17.04
C THR A 72 -9.81 2.79 -16.79
N GLY A 73 -9.16 1.95 -17.59
CA GLY A 73 -7.74 1.65 -17.50
C GLY A 73 -7.36 0.94 -16.20
N ARG A 74 -8.24 0.09 -15.68
CA ARG A 74 -8.06 -0.62 -14.40
C ARG A 74 -8.68 -2.03 -14.44
N PRO A 75 -8.20 -2.97 -13.62
CA PRO A 75 -8.86 -4.25 -13.48
C PRO A 75 -10.24 -4.10 -12.82
N ALA A 76 -11.21 -4.92 -13.24
CA ALA A 76 -12.53 -4.96 -12.62
C ALA A 76 -12.45 -5.47 -11.16
N VAL A 77 -11.56 -6.44 -10.93
CA VAL A 77 -11.18 -6.93 -9.61
C VAL A 77 -9.66 -6.82 -9.49
N ASP A 78 -9.19 -6.01 -8.55
CA ASP A 78 -7.76 -5.83 -8.27
C ASP A 78 -7.19 -7.06 -7.53
N THR A 79 -7.16 -8.19 -8.23
CA THR A 79 -6.51 -9.44 -7.80
C THR A 79 -5.62 -9.90 -8.94
N PRO A 80 -4.31 -9.70 -8.85
CA PRO A 80 -3.40 -10.13 -9.91
C PRO A 80 -3.37 -11.66 -10.00
N ILE A 81 -3.31 -12.17 -11.23
CA ILE A 81 -3.01 -13.59 -11.49
C ILE A 81 -1.54 -13.81 -11.15
N TYR A 82 -1.26 -14.82 -10.32
CA TYR A 82 0.10 -15.15 -9.93
C TYR A 82 1.01 -15.39 -11.15
N ASP A 83 2.14 -14.71 -11.17
CA ASP A 83 3.15 -14.81 -12.23
C ASP A 83 4.51 -14.40 -11.64
N ALA A 84 5.43 -15.37 -11.55
CA ALA A 84 6.77 -15.14 -10.99
C ALA A 84 7.59 -14.13 -11.81
N GLY A 85 7.40 -14.08 -13.13
CA GLY A 85 8.05 -13.11 -14.00
C GLY A 85 7.51 -11.70 -13.76
N ALA A 86 6.20 -11.57 -13.53
CA ALA A 86 5.61 -10.28 -13.15
C ALA A 86 6.09 -9.80 -11.77
N ILE A 87 6.20 -10.72 -10.78
CA ILE A 87 6.78 -10.40 -9.47
C ILE A 87 8.19 -9.82 -9.63
N GLN A 88 9.03 -10.45 -10.45
CA GLN A 88 10.40 -9.97 -10.70
C GLN A 88 10.42 -8.60 -11.38
N LYS A 89 9.55 -8.35 -12.37
CA LYS A 89 9.47 -7.04 -13.05
C LYS A 89 9.00 -5.92 -12.12
N VAL A 90 7.99 -6.20 -11.28
CA VAL A 90 7.52 -5.25 -10.26
C VAL A 90 8.63 -4.95 -9.26
N ARG A 91 9.36 -5.98 -8.83
CA ARG A 91 10.53 -5.84 -7.97
C ARG A 91 11.57 -4.91 -8.59
N GLU A 92 11.96 -5.16 -9.83
CA GLU A 92 12.93 -4.35 -10.58
C GLU A 92 12.49 -2.89 -10.66
N GLU A 93 11.23 -2.62 -11.05
CA GLU A 93 10.72 -1.24 -11.12
C GLU A 93 10.75 -0.53 -9.76
N TYR A 94 10.39 -1.21 -8.67
CA TYR A 94 10.52 -0.65 -7.32
C TYR A 94 11.98 -0.32 -6.94
N LEU A 95 12.92 -1.21 -7.27
CA LEU A 95 14.33 -1.02 -6.94
C LEU A 95 14.96 0.08 -7.80
N ASP A 96 14.57 0.19 -9.07
CA ASP A 96 15.01 1.24 -9.97
C ASP A 96 14.51 2.62 -9.51
N LEU A 97 13.25 2.70 -9.06
CA LEU A 97 12.69 3.91 -8.47
C LEU A 97 13.45 4.34 -7.21
N ALA A 98 13.78 3.40 -6.32
CA ALA A 98 14.50 3.69 -5.08
C ALA A 98 15.99 3.97 -5.29
N GLY A 99 16.59 3.43 -6.36
CA GLY A 99 18.01 3.53 -6.64
C GLY A 99 18.86 2.98 -5.50
N THR A 100 19.62 3.86 -4.84
CA THR A 100 20.46 3.51 -3.68
C THR A 100 19.78 3.75 -2.33
N GLN A 101 18.58 4.33 -2.33
CA GLN A 101 17.80 4.59 -1.13
C GLN A 101 17.07 3.33 -0.68
N ARG A 102 16.76 3.25 0.62
CA ARG A 102 15.95 2.16 1.16
C ARG A 102 14.50 2.34 0.76
N LEU A 103 13.95 1.35 0.06
CA LEU A 103 12.55 1.36 -0.37
C LEU A 103 11.60 1.27 0.83
N VAL A 104 10.59 2.13 0.85
CA VAL A 104 9.45 2.11 1.76
C VAL A 104 8.18 2.04 0.91
N ILE A 105 7.37 1.00 1.09
CA ILE A 105 6.11 0.81 0.37
C ILE A 105 4.95 0.91 1.35
N LYS A 106 3.89 1.62 0.97
CA LYS A 106 2.61 1.56 1.67
C LYS A 106 1.48 1.50 0.67
N ASN A 107 0.72 0.40 0.71
CA ASN A 107 -0.56 0.28 0.04
C ASN A 107 -1.47 -0.65 0.85
N PRO A 108 -2.68 -0.24 1.26
CA PRO A 108 -3.57 -1.09 2.04
C PRO A 108 -3.90 -2.44 1.38
N VAL A 109 -3.95 -2.52 0.03
CA VAL A 109 -4.26 -3.79 -0.65
C VAL A 109 -3.15 -4.84 -0.52
N HIS A 110 -1.92 -4.41 -0.21
CA HIS A 110 -0.79 -5.31 0.03
C HIS A 110 -0.97 -6.20 1.26
N LEU A 111 -1.86 -5.84 2.19
CA LEU A 111 -2.21 -6.69 3.33
C LEU A 111 -2.78 -8.05 2.90
N LEU A 112 -3.44 -8.12 1.73
CA LEU A 112 -3.99 -9.35 1.17
C LEU A 112 -2.96 -10.13 0.34
N ARG A 113 -1.73 -9.63 0.22
CA ARG A 113 -0.71 -10.11 -0.72
C ARG A 113 0.64 -10.39 -0.06
N VAL A 114 0.67 -10.59 1.27
CA VAL A 114 1.91 -10.75 2.05
C VAL A 114 2.82 -11.85 1.49
N LYS A 115 2.27 -13.00 1.06
CA LYS A 115 3.07 -14.08 0.47
C LYS A 115 3.81 -13.64 -0.79
N MET A 116 3.11 -12.99 -1.73
CA MET A 116 3.76 -12.43 -2.93
C MET A 116 4.81 -11.39 -2.58
N LEU A 117 4.60 -10.57 -1.54
CA LEU A 117 5.57 -9.56 -1.13
C LEU A 117 6.82 -10.18 -0.49
N GLN A 118 6.66 -11.28 0.24
CA GLN A 118 7.79 -12.07 0.76
C GLN A 118 8.58 -12.74 -0.37
N GLU A 119 7.91 -13.20 -1.42
CA GLU A 119 8.59 -13.72 -2.62
C GLU A 119 9.31 -12.61 -3.39
N MET A 120 8.68 -11.45 -3.53
CA MET A 120 9.24 -10.26 -4.19
C MET A 120 10.46 -9.70 -3.44
N PHE A 121 10.37 -9.63 -2.11
CA PHE A 121 11.40 -9.09 -1.23
C PHE A 121 11.61 -10.00 -0.02
N PRO A 122 12.44 -11.06 -0.15
CA PRO A 122 12.63 -12.06 0.91
C PRO A 122 13.17 -11.51 2.23
N ASP A 123 13.89 -10.39 2.19
CA ASP A 123 14.48 -9.73 3.35
C ASP A 123 13.63 -8.56 3.90
N ALA A 124 12.46 -8.29 3.32
CA ALA A 124 11.62 -7.16 3.69
C ALA A 124 11.22 -7.15 5.17
N ARG A 125 11.13 -5.94 5.72
CA ARG A 125 10.62 -5.67 7.06
C ARG A 125 9.20 -5.18 6.97
N PHE A 126 8.28 -5.91 7.60
CA PHE A 126 6.88 -5.53 7.64
C PHE A 126 6.56 -4.71 8.90
N VAL A 127 5.94 -3.55 8.71
CA VAL A 127 5.39 -2.74 9.79
C VAL A 127 3.88 -2.84 9.75
N PHE A 128 3.30 -3.63 10.65
CA PHE A 128 1.86 -3.87 10.70
C PHE A 128 1.18 -2.92 11.68
N CYS A 129 0.47 -1.91 11.16
CA CYS A 129 -0.29 -0.95 11.94
C CYS A 129 -1.61 -1.57 12.41
N ILE A 130 -1.75 -1.72 13.72
CA ILE A 130 -2.98 -2.20 14.36
C ILE A 130 -3.63 -1.03 15.10
N ARG A 131 -4.94 -0.88 14.92
CA ARG A 131 -5.78 0.08 15.64
C ARG A 131 -7.06 -0.61 16.07
N HIS A 132 -7.59 -0.22 17.24
CA HIS A 132 -8.86 -0.74 17.76
C HIS A 132 -9.95 -0.73 16.67
N PRO A 133 -10.64 -1.87 16.42
CA PRO A 133 -11.53 -2.02 15.27
C PRO A 133 -12.63 -0.96 15.26
N TRP A 134 -13.15 -0.59 16.44
CA TRP A 134 -14.18 0.44 16.54
C TRP A 134 -13.70 1.82 16.10
N HIS A 135 -12.46 2.19 16.39
CA HIS A 135 -11.89 3.47 15.94
C HIS A 135 -11.56 3.46 14.45
N THR A 136 -11.19 2.30 13.91
CA THR A 136 -10.99 2.12 12.47
C THR A 136 -12.30 2.30 11.71
N ILE A 137 -13.36 1.58 12.13
CA ILE A 137 -14.71 1.67 11.57
C ILE A 137 -15.27 3.09 11.72
N GLN A 138 -15.19 3.66 12.92
CA GLN A 138 -15.59 5.04 13.16
C GLN A 138 -14.78 6.00 12.28
N SER A 139 -13.51 5.77 11.98
CA SER A 139 -12.80 6.69 11.09
C SER A 139 -13.18 6.54 9.61
N MET A 140 -13.82 5.44 9.20
CA MET A 140 -14.26 5.19 7.82
C MET A 140 -15.62 5.82 7.51
N ILE A 141 -16.49 6.00 8.50
CA ILE A 141 -17.79 6.67 8.33
C ILE A 141 -17.64 8.17 8.09
N ILE A 142 -18.69 8.79 7.55
CA ILE A 142 -18.72 10.19 7.15
C ILE A 142 -18.28 11.09 8.31
N LYS A 143 -17.12 11.74 8.16
CA LYS A 143 -16.48 12.64 9.14
C LYS A 143 -16.30 12.04 10.55
N GLY A 144 -16.30 10.71 10.68
CA GLY A 144 -16.21 10.07 11.99
C GLY A 144 -17.48 10.12 12.84
N ASN A 145 -18.61 10.52 12.25
CA ASN A 145 -19.85 10.71 12.97
C ASN A 145 -20.55 9.37 13.26
N THR A 146 -20.52 8.97 14.52
CA THR A 146 -21.10 7.70 15.00
C THR A 146 -22.60 7.54 14.76
N SER A 147 -23.33 8.60 14.40
CA SER A 147 -24.75 8.50 14.00
C SER A 147 -24.95 7.66 12.73
N PHE A 148 -23.91 7.49 11.92
CA PHE A 148 -23.94 6.62 10.73
C PHE A 148 -23.58 5.16 11.03
N LEU A 149 -23.32 4.80 12.29
CA LEU A 149 -23.08 3.41 12.70
C LEU A 149 -24.40 2.77 13.11
N LEU A 150 -24.85 1.79 12.33
CA LEU A 150 -25.91 0.88 12.74
C LEU A 150 -25.37 0.00 13.87
N ARG A 151 -25.86 0.22 15.08
CA ARG A 151 -25.59 -0.65 16.22
C ARG A 151 -26.57 -1.81 16.12
N THR A 152 -26.08 -3.04 16.07
CA THR A 152 -26.94 -4.19 16.37
C THR A 152 -27.37 -4.05 17.82
N SER A 153 -28.69 -4.10 18.08
CA SER A 153 -29.21 -4.21 19.43
C SER A 153 -28.57 -5.42 20.10
N GLU A 154 -28.22 -5.29 21.38
CA GLU A 154 -27.64 -6.39 22.14
C GLU A 154 -28.52 -7.64 21.98
N PHE A 155 -27.91 -8.76 21.60
CA PHE A 155 -28.59 -10.04 21.70
C PHE A 155 -28.83 -10.27 23.18
N SER A 156 -30.06 -10.03 23.64
CA SER A 156 -30.53 -10.52 24.93
C SER A 156 -30.36 -12.04 24.90
N THR A 157 -29.35 -12.50 25.65
CA THR A 157 -29.13 -13.93 25.93
C THR A 157 -30.04 -14.38 27.05
#